data_AF-A0AAJ7DX89-F1
#
_entry.id   AF-A0AAJ7DX89-F1
#
_cell.length_a   1.000
_cell.length_b   1.000
_cell.length_c   1.000
_cell.angle_alpha   90.00
_cell.angle_beta   90.00
_cell.angle_gamma   90.00
#
_symmetry.space_group_name_H-M   'P 1'
#
loop_
_entity.id
_entity.type
_entity.pdbx_description
1 polymer ?
#
loop_
_entity_poly.entity_id
_entity_poly.type
_entity_poly.pdbx_seq_one_letter_code
_entity_poly.pdbx_strand_id
1 'polypeptide(L)'
;MRPNERRAKGTKRNTSADWKNDVQISHLKHVNSIINDALNNIKAQAREKNTATALQCQETARLELKSITQSAYNQITGCTYPSSSEGVAINCAQKVDSIVFEQSLIVSNTASDCIRNM
;
A
#
# COMPACT_ATOMS: atom_id res chain seq x y z
N MET A 1 17.48 29.90 50.56
CA MET A 1 17.44 28.50 50.11
C MET A 1 16.29 28.35 49.13
N ARG A 2 16.56 28.01 47.85
CA ARG A 2 15.52 27.75 46.85
C ARG A 2 15.35 26.23 46.72
N PRO A 3 14.12 25.68 46.71
CA PRO A 3 13.91 24.28 46.40
C PRO A 3 14.21 24.03 44.92
N ASN A 4 14.96 22.97 44.68
CA ASN A 4 15.45 22.52 43.39
C ASN A 4 14.38 21.60 42.77
N GLU A 5 13.39 22.17 42.08
CA GLU A 5 12.41 21.38 41.33
C GLU A 5 13.08 20.78 40.08
N ARG A 6 13.36 19.47 40.15
CA ARG A 6 13.70 18.66 38.99
C ARG A 6 12.52 18.68 38.03
N ARG A 7 12.54 19.62 37.09
CA ARG A 7 11.66 19.62 35.93
C ARG A 7 12.05 18.41 35.08
N ALA A 8 11.35 17.30 35.29
CA ALA A 8 11.37 16.16 34.39
C ALA A 8 11.15 16.71 32.98
N LYS A 9 12.19 16.63 32.14
CA LYS A 9 12.05 16.79 30.70
C LYS A 9 11.24 15.60 30.20
N GLY A 10 9.92 15.64 30.45
CA GLY A 10 8.98 14.99 29.59
C GLY A 10 9.12 15.70 28.25
N THR A 11 9.97 15.15 27.38
CA THR A 11 9.85 15.36 25.94
C THR A 11 8.39 15.07 25.61
N LYS A 12 7.59 16.13 25.50
CA LYS A 12 6.30 16.09 24.85
C LYS A 12 6.59 15.51 23.48
N ARG A 13 6.38 14.20 23.33
CA ARG A 13 6.23 13.60 22.01
C ARG A 13 5.16 14.42 21.34
N ASN A 14 5.48 14.95 20.18
CA ASN A 14 4.60 15.81 19.40
C ASN A 14 3.51 14.95 18.73
N THR A 15 2.85 14.05 19.48
CA THR A 15 1.88 13.05 18.99
C THR A 15 0.46 13.61 18.91
N SER A 16 0.30 14.90 18.60
CA SER A 16 -1.03 15.51 18.43
C SER A 16 -1.21 16.22 17.08
N ALA A 17 -0.52 15.79 16.02
CA ALA A 17 -0.80 16.26 14.66
C ALA A 17 -1.23 15.07 13.78
N ASP A 18 -2.39 14.53 14.13
CA ASP A 18 -3.24 13.60 13.37
C ASP A 18 -2.67 12.22 13.01
N TRP A 19 -2.65 11.30 14.00
CA TRP A 19 -2.32 9.89 13.79
C TRP A 19 -3.14 9.24 12.65
N LYS A 20 -4.33 9.76 12.33
CA LYS A 20 -5.13 9.27 11.20
C LYS A 20 -4.40 9.47 9.87
N ASN A 21 -3.79 10.64 9.71
CA ASN A 21 -2.99 10.97 8.54
C ASN A 21 -1.70 10.13 8.50
N ASP A 22 -1.06 9.89 9.65
CA ASP A 22 0.14 9.04 9.71
C ASP A 22 -0.17 7.58 9.31
N VAL A 23 -1.23 6.99 9.87
CA VAL A 23 -1.70 5.64 9.50
C VAL A 23 -2.04 5.60 8.01
N GLN A 24 -2.80 6.59 7.52
CA GLN A 24 -3.16 6.67 6.11
C GLN A 24 -1.92 6.71 5.21
N ILE A 25 -0.99 7.64 5.44
CA ILE A 25 0.24 7.77 4.65
C ILE A 25 1.07 6.48 4.69
N SER A 26 1.22 5.87 5.87
CA SER A 26 2.01 4.64 6.02
C SER A 26 1.45 3.50 5.17
N HIS A 27 0.15 3.24 5.26
CA HIS A 27 -0.48 2.15 4.52
C HIS A 27 -0.61 2.45 3.02
N LEU A 28 -0.88 3.69 2.62
CA LEU A 28 -0.86 4.06 1.20
C LEU A 28 0.53 3.86 0.57
N LYS A 29 1.60 4.18 1.30
CA LYS A 29 2.98 3.88 0.85
C LYS A 29 3.21 2.38 0.70
N HIS A 30 2.74 1.59 1.66
CA HIS A 30 2.88 0.13 1.60
C HIS A 30 2.12 -0.47 0.40
N VAL A 31 0.86 -0.08 0.19
CA VAL A 31 0.07 -0.44 -1.00
C VAL A 31 0.81 -0.11 -2.29
N ASN A 32 1.37 1.10 -2.40
CA ASN A 32 2.14 1.48 -3.58
C ASN A 32 3.40 0.61 -3.78
N SER A 33 4.09 0.22 -2.70
CA SER A 33 5.23 -0.67 -2.79
C SER A 33 4.83 -2.01 -3.41
N ILE A 34 3.79 -2.65 -2.87
CA ILE A 34 3.28 -3.94 -3.34
C ILE A 34 2.93 -3.87 -4.84
N ILE A 35 2.18 -2.83 -5.23
CA ILE A 35 1.73 -2.64 -6.61
C ILE A 35 2.92 -2.38 -7.55
N ASN A 36 3.88 -1.56 -7.13
CA ASN A 36 5.05 -1.26 -7.94
C ASN A 36 5.95 -2.49 -8.13
N ASP A 37 6.11 -3.32 -7.10
CA ASP A 37 6.87 -4.56 -7.20
C ASP A 37 6.22 -5.53 -8.21
N ALA A 38 4.90 -5.69 -8.15
CA ALA A 38 4.16 -6.48 -9.13
C ALA A 38 4.30 -5.92 -10.56
N LEU A 39 4.12 -4.61 -10.74
CA LEU A 39 4.28 -3.94 -12.04
C LEU A 39 5.68 -4.11 -12.63
N ASN A 40 6.71 -3.94 -11.80
CA ASN A 40 8.10 -4.05 -12.23
C ASN A 40 8.42 -5.46 -12.72
N ASN A 41 7.94 -6.49 -12.01
CA ASN A 41 8.10 -7.88 -12.42
C ASN A 41 7.43 -8.15 -13.78
N ILE A 42 6.15 -7.80 -13.93
CA ILE A 42 5.39 -8.03 -15.17
C ILE A 42 6.02 -7.28 -16.34
N LYS A 43 6.44 -6.03 -16.12
CA LYS A 43 7.10 -5.20 -17.13
C LYS A 43 8.44 -5.79 -17.57
N ALA A 44 9.22 -6.37 -16.65
CA ALA A 44 10.46 -7.04 -16.99
C ALA A 44 10.20 -8.26 -17.89
N GLN A 45 9.25 -9.12 -17.53
CA GLN A 45 8.89 -10.30 -18.32
C GLN A 45 8.35 -9.94 -19.72
N ALA A 46 7.46 -8.94 -19.79
CA ALA A 46 6.90 -8.49 -21.07
C ALA A 46 7.98 -7.90 -22.00
N ARG A 47 8.94 -7.17 -21.44
CA ARG A 47 10.09 -6.62 -22.19
C ARG A 47 11.03 -7.71 -22.68
N GLU A 48 11.27 -8.74 -21.87
CA GLU A 48 12.10 -9.88 -22.26
C GLU A 48 11.49 -10.63 -23.45
N LYS A 49 10.16 -10.85 -23.42
CA LYS A 49 9.45 -11.51 -24.51
C LYS A 49 9.28 -10.63 -25.76
N ASN A 50 9.04 -9.32 -25.57
CA ASN A 50 8.95 -8.30 -26.61
C ASN A 50 8.00 -8.63 -27.78
N THR A 51 6.83 -9.21 -27.48
CA THR A 51 5.77 -9.42 -28.49
C THR A 51 4.60 -8.47 -28.24
N ALA A 52 3.79 -8.23 -29.27
CA ALA A 52 2.59 -7.40 -29.13
C ALA A 52 1.64 -7.96 -28.05
N THR A 53 1.47 -9.29 -28.02
CA THR A 53 0.68 -9.98 -27.00
C THR A 53 1.27 -9.78 -25.60
N ALA A 54 2.61 -9.81 -25.44
CA ALA A 54 3.29 -9.58 -24.16
C ALA A 54 2.94 -8.22 -23.57
N LEU A 55 3.03 -7.20 -24.42
CA LEU A 55 2.79 -5.82 -24.06
C LEU A 55 1.30 -5.60 -23.76
N GLN A 56 0.42 -6.32 -24.45
CA GLN A 56 -1.02 -6.33 -24.14
C GLN A 56 -1.30 -6.97 -22.78
N CYS A 57 -0.71 -8.14 -22.46
CA CYS A 57 -0.83 -8.77 -21.15
C CYS A 57 -0.36 -7.81 -20.04
N GLN A 58 0.79 -7.15 -20.25
CA GLN A 58 1.34 -6.15 -19.32
C GLN A 58 0.39 -4.98 -19.11
N GLU A 59 -0.21 -4.45 -20.19
CA GLU A 59 -1.10 -3.29 -20.12
C GLU A 59 -2.42 -3.63 -19.42
N THR A 60 -3.00 -4.80 -19.68
CA THR A 60 -4.17 -5.28 -18.92
C THR A 60 -3.87 -5.37 -17.43
N ALA A 61 -2.75 -6.00 -17.05
CA ALA A 61 -2.34 -6.10 -15.66
C ALA A 61 -2.11 -4.72 -15.01
N ARG A 62 -1.54 -3.77 -15.76
CA ARG A 62 -1.34 -2.39 -15.29
C ARG A 62 -2.67 -1.70 -14.95
N LEU A 63 -3.70 -1.89 -15.77
CA LEU A 63 -5.02 -1.33 -15.54
C LEU A 63 -5.70 -1.95 -14.32
N GLU A 64 -5.58 -3.26 -14.15
CA GLU A 64 -6.12 -3.97 -12.98
C GLU A 64 -5.43 -3.53 -11.69
N LEU A 65 -4.10 -3.48 -11.67
CA LEU A 65 -3.32 -3.01 -10.51
C LEU A 65 -3.65 -1.55 -10.15
N LYS A 66 -3.86 -0.69 -11.16
CA LYS A 66 -4.33 0.69 -10.92
C LYS A 66 -5.71 0.72 -10.25
N SER A 67 -6.62 -0.16 -10.65
CA SER A 67 -7.95 -0.28 -10.04
C SER A 67 -7.84 -0.74 -8.58
N ILE A 68 -6.98 -1.72 -8.30
CA ILE A 68 -6.70 -2.21 -6.94
C ILE A 68 -6.15 -1.07 -6.06
N THR A 69 -5.17 -0.30 -6.54
CA THR A 69 -4.64 0.87 -5.80
C THR A 69 -5.74 1.86 -5.45
N GLN A 70 -6.60 2.23 -6.40
CA GLN A 70 -7.67 3.19 -6.17
C GLN A 70 -8.69 2.68 -5.13
N SER A 71 -9.03 1.39 -5.19
CA SER A 71 -9.91 0.75 -4.21
C SER A 71 -9.28 0.76 -2.82
N ALA A 72 -8.01 0.38 -2.72
CA ALA A 72 -7.27 0.37 -1.45
C ALA A 72 -7.19 1.75 -0.81
N TYR A 73 -7.01 2.81 -1.61
CA TYR A 73 -6.98 4.19 -1.12
C TYR A 73 -8.29 4.60 -0.44
N ASN A 74 -9.42 4.26 -1.05
CA ASN A 74 -10.74 4.51 -0.49
C ASN A 74 -10.95 3.71 0.80
N GLN A 75 -10.53 2.44 0.82
CA GLN A 75 -10.67 1.57 1.99
C GLN A 75 -9.80 2.04 3.16
N ILE A 76 -8.53 2.43 2.93
CA ILE A 76 -7.65 2.97 3.97
C ILE A 76 -8.22 4.27 4.54
N THR A 77 -8.74 5.16 3.70
CA THR A 77 -9.43 6.38 4.16
C THR A 77 -10.66 6.03 5.01
N GLY A 78 -11.41 5.01 4.61
CA GLY A 78 -12.53 4.46 5.37
C GLY A 78 -12.12 3.77 6.68
N CYS A 79 -10.87 3.32 6.81
CA CYS A 79 -10.33 2.81 8.05
C CYS A 79 -9.92 3.93 9.02
N THR A 80 -9.36 5.04 8.53
CA THR A 80 -8.76 6.07 9.40
C THR A 80 -9.78 7.12 9.86
N TYR A 81 -10.65 7.59 8.97
CA TYR A 81 -11.55 8.72 9.28
C TYR A 81 -12.57 8.41 10.40
N PRO A 82 -13.32 7.29 10.37
CA PRO A 82 -14.31 6.97 11.40
C PRO A 82 -13.71 6.31 12.65
N SER A 83 -12.42 5.95 12.65
CA SER A 83 -11.81 5.21 13.76
C SER A 83 -11.69 6.04 15.04
N SER A 84 -12.03 5.40 16.16
CA SER A 84 -11.96 5.97 17.51
C SER A 84 -10.56 5.90 18.12
N SER A 85 -9.67 5.08 17.57
CA SER A 85 -8.28 4.93 18.03
C SER A 85 -7.34 4.50 16.91
N GLU A 86 -6.06 4.80 17.09
CA GLU A 86 -4.97 4.43 16.18
C GLU A 86 -4.90 2.91 15.96
N GLY A 87 -4.97 2.11 17.04
CA GLY A 87 -4.89 0.65 16.93
C GLY A 87 -6.01 0.02 16.09
N VAL A 88 -7.23 0.57 16.16
CA VAL A 88 -8.36 0.11 15.33
C VAL A 88 -8.13 0.45 13.86
N ALA A 89 -7.65 1.65 13.57
CA ALA A 89 -7.35 2.07 12.20
C ALA A 89 -6.21 1.24 11.59
N ILE A 90 -5.14 0.99 12.35
CA ILE A 90 -4.01 0.14 11.92
C ILE A 90 -4.51 -1.27 11.59
N ASN A 91 -5.26 -1.90 12.50
CA ASN A 91 -5.77 -3.26 12.27
C ASN A 91 -6.68 -3.34 11.03
N CYS A 92 -7.48 -2.30 10.77
CA CYS A 92 -8.30 -2.20 9.56
C CYS A 92 -7.43 -2.05 8.31
N ALA A 93 -6.48 -1.10 8.32
CA ALA A 93 -5.62 -0.83 7.17
C ALA A 93 -4.67 -2.00 6.84
N GLN A 94 -4.19 -2.75 7.83
CA GLN A 94 -3.42 -3.99 7.63
C GLN A 94 -4.21 -5.08 6.88
N LYS A 95 -5.53 -5.17 7.10
CA LYS A 95 -6.38 -6.08 6.32
C LYS A 95 -6.45 -5.63 4.86
N VAL A 96 -6.52 -4.32 4.61
CA VAL A 96 -6.46 -3.77 3.25
C VAL A 96 -5.13 -4.11 2.59
N ASP A 97 -4.00 -3.94 3.29
CA ASP A 97 -2.67 -4.33 2.76
C ASP A 97 -2.63 -5.81 2.35
N SER A 98 -3.20 -6.70 3.19
CA SER A 98 -3.25 -8.14 2.90
C SER A 98 -4.07 -8.46 1.66
N ILE A 99 -5.24 -7.82 1.52
CA ILE A 99 -6.10 -7.96 0.33
C ILE A 99 -5.37 -7.45 -0.92
N VAL A 100 -4.72 -6.29 -0.82
CA VAL A 100 -3.94 -5.73 -1.95
C VAL A 100 -2.81 -6.67 -2.34
N PHE A 101 -2.10 -7.26 -1.38
CA PHE A 101 -1.06 -8.24 -1.64
C PHE A 101 -1.59 -9.46 -2.40
N GLU A 102 -2.67 -10.08 -1.91
CA GLU A 102 -3.29 -11.25 -2.55
C GLU A 102 -3.78 -10.92 -3.96
N GLN A 103 -4.46 -9.79 -4.14
CA GLN A 103 -4.94 -9.37 -5.46
C GLN A 103 -3.78 -9.06 -6.42
N SER A 104 -2.74 -8.39 -5.95
CA SER A 104 -1.55 -8.08 -6.76
C SER A 104 -0.83 -9.36 -7.20
N LEU A 105 -0.78 -10.37 -6.33
CA LEU A 105 -0.22 -11.68 -6.65
C LEU A 105 -1.04 -12.39 -7.73
N ILE A 106 -2.38 -12.39 -7.62
CA ILE A 106 -3.26 -12.98 -8.62
C ILE A 106 -3.06 -12.30 -9.99
N VAL A 107 -3.06 -10.98 -10.02
CA VAL A 107 -2.84 -10.22 -11.27
C VAL A 107 -1.45 -10.51 -11.84
N SER A 108 -0.41 -10.51 -11.00
CA SER A 108 0.95 -10.80 -11.43
C SER A 108 1.11 -12.20 -12.01
N ASN A 109 0.52 -13.22 -11.38
CA ASN A 109 0.55 -14.60 -11.87
C ASN A 109 -0.21 -14.73 -13.19
N THR A 110 -1.40 -14.14 -13.27
CA THR A 110 -2.24 -14.16 -14.48
C THR A 110 -1.51 -13.49 -15.66
N ALA A 111 -0.88 -12.34 -15.41
CA ALA A 111 -0.07 -11.66 -16.42
C ALA A 111 1.16 -12.48 -16.83
N SER A 112 1.86 -13.09 -15.87
CA SER A 112 3.03 -13.94 -16.14
C SER A 112 2.64 -15.16 -16.97
N ASP A 113 1.50 -15.79 -16.71
CA ASP A 113 0.99 -16.90 -17.50
C ASP A 113 0.58 -16.48 -18.92
N CYS A 114 -0.08 -15.33 -19.06
CA CYS A 114 -0.38 -14.72 -20.36
C CYS A 114 0.91 -14.47 -21.16
N ILE A 115 1.93 -13.90 -20.52
CA ILE A 115 3.25 -13.62 -21.11
C ILE A 115 4.02 -14.92 -21.44
N ARG A 116 3.83 -15.99 -20.69
CA ARG A 116 4.56 -17.25 -20.93
C ARG A 116 3.98 -18.05 -22.09
N ASN A 117 2.67 -17.99 -22.29
CA ASN A 117 1.92 -18.85 -23.22
C ASN A 117 1.62 -18.20 -24.58
N MET A 118 2.29 -17.10 -24.90
CA MET A 118 2.15 -16.37 -26.17
C MET A 118 3.29 -16.66 -27.14
#